data_AF-X1HQI9-F1
#
_entry.id   AF-X1HQI9-F1
#
_cell.length_a   1.000
_cell.length_b   1.000
_cell.length_c   1.000
_cell.angle_alpha   90.00
_cell.angle_beta   90.00
_cell.angle_gamma   90.00
#
_symmetry.space_group_name_H-M   'P 1'
#
loop_
_entity.id
_entity.type
_entity.pdbx_description
1 polymer ?
#
loop_
_entity_poly.entity_id
_entity_poly.type
_entity_poly.pdbx_seq_one_letter_code
_entity_poly.pdbx_strand_id
1 'polypeptide(L)'
;DAIVKVDTKGAATIKKLLPEAVFIFLMPPSVEELIMRLTQRQTESPFDLALRVKTAEEEIEQLPQFDYVIVNRRGEVDLAVSQIKAIITAEKSRVSRHKITL
;
A
#
# COMPACT_ATOMS: atom_id res chain seq x y z
N ASP A 1 5.48 0.82 18.94
CA ASP A 1 4.66 0.61 17.73
C ASP A 1 5.24 -0.54 16.95
N ALA A 2 4.40 -1.30 16.25
CA ALA A 2 4.85 -2.32 15.31
C ALA A 2 4.42 -1.89 13.90
N ILE A 3 5.30 -2.08 12.92
CA ILE A 3 5.00 -1.89 11.50
C ILE A 3 5.15 -3.24 10.84
N VAL A 4 4.11 -3.69 10.15
CA VAL A 4 4.14 -4.95 9.41
C VAL A 4 3.97 -4.62 7.93
N LYS A 5 4.92 -5.09 7.12
CA LYS A 5 4.82 -5.05 5.67
C LYS A 5 4.27 -6.38 5.19
N VAL A 6 3.10 -6.37 4.57
CA VAL A 6 2.43 -7.53 3.97
C VAL A 6 1.94 -7.19 2.57
N ASP A 7 1.66 -8.22 1.77
CA ASP A 7 0.92 -8.07 0.52
C ASP A 7 -0.58 -7.83 0.75
N THR A 8 -1.35 -7.61 -0.31
CA THR A 8 -2.79 -7.31 -0.25
C THR A 8 -3.61 -8.45 0.38
N LYS A 9 -3.23 -9.71 0.14
CA LYS A 9 -3.89 -10.90 0.74
C LYS A 9 -3.60 -11.01 2.24
N GLY A 10 -2.35 -10.78 2.64
CA GLY A 10 -1.94 -10.71 4.03
C GLY A 10 -2.61 -9.55 4.76
N ALA A 11 -2.71 -8.38 4.13
CA ALA A 11 -3.39 -7.21 4.68
C ALA A 11 -4.88 -7.51 4.96
N ALA A 12 -5.58 -8.15 4.02
CA ALA A 12 -6.97 -8.56 4.21
C ALA A 12 -7.15 -9.55 5.37
N THR A 13 -6.16 -10.43 5.59
CA THR A 13 -6.18 -11.38 6.73
C THR A 13 -5.97 -10.67 8.05
N ILE A 14 -4.98 -9.76 8.12
CA ILE A 14 -4.72 -8.96 9.31
C ILE A 14 -5.92 -8.08 9.64
N LYS A 15 -6.60 -7.49 8.65
CA LYS A 15 -7.80 -6.66 8.86
C LYS A 15 -8.96 -7.43 9.49
N LYS A 16 -9.08 -8.73 9.23
CA LYS A 16 -10.07 -9.59 9.91
C LYS A 16 -9.70 -9.87 11.37
N LEU A 17 -8.41 -10.01 11.67
CA LEU A 17 -7.91 -10.32 13.01
C LEU A 17 -7.81 -9.07 13.90
N LEU A 18 -7.40 -7.95 13.30
CA LEU A 18 -7.10 -6.67 13.94
C LEU A 18 -7.77 -5.54 13.12
N PRO A 19 -9.11 -5.43 13.15
CA PRO A 19 -9.84 -4.39 12.42
C PRO A 19 -9.50 -2.98 12.91
N GLU A 20 -9.02 -2.89 14.14
CA GLU A 20 -8.58 -1.67 14.84
C GLU A 20 -7.19 -1.17 14.40
N ALA A 21 -6.45 -1.97 13.62
CA ALA A 21 -5.14 -1.58 13.11
C ALA A 21 -5.28 -0.52 12.01
N VAL A 22 -4.25 0.30 11.84
CA VAL A 22 -4.20 1.33 10.80
C VAL A 22 -3.60 0.72 9.53
N PHE A 23 -4.38 0.69 8.46
CA PHE A 23 -4.00 0.14 7.17
C PHE A 23 -3.60 1.27 6.22
N ILE A 24 -2.33 1.26 5.78
CA ILE A 24 -1.79 2.23 4.83
C ILE A 24 -1.50 1.49 3.52
N PHE A 25 -2.19 1.87 2.44
CA PHE A 25 -1.90 1.37 1.11
C PHE A 25 -0.74 2.17 0.49
N LEU A 26 0.35 1.49 0.16
CA LEU A 26 1.48 2.10 -0.54
C LEU A 26 1.26 1.94 -2.05
N MET A 27 0.65 2.95 -2.67
CA MET A 27 0.33 2.93 -4.08
C MET A 27 1.60 3.14 -4.93
N PRO A 28 1.80 2.35 -5.99
CA PRO A 28 2.80 2.69 -7.01
C PRO A 28 2.44 4.03 -7.68
N PRO A 29 3.42 4.74 -8.24
CA PRO A 29 3.24 6.11 -8.72
C PRO A 29 2.18 6.25 -9.81
N SER A 30 2.06 5.26 -10.69
CA SER A 30 0.89 5.01 -11.52
C SER A 30 0.98 3.62 -12.17
N VAL A 31 -0.14 3.15 -12.73
CA VAL A 31 -0.15 1.94 -13.57
C VAL A 31 0.67 2.18 -14.84
N GLU A 32 0.66 3.39 -15.40
CA GLU A 32 1.48 3.72 -16.58
C GLU A 32 2.97 3.67 -16.26
N GLU A 33 3.41 4.11 -15.08
CA GLU A 33 4.82 4.02 -14.69
C GLU A 33 5.23 2.56 -14.41
N LEU A 34 4.31 1.74 -13.87
CA LEU A 34 4.52 0.30 -13.74
C LEU A 34 4.73 -0.34 -15.12
N ILE A 35 3.84 -0.08 -16.08
CA ILE A 35 3.95 -0.56 -17.47
C ILE A 35 5.28 -0.08 -18.08
N MET A 36 5.58 1.21 -17.99
CA MET A 36 6.80 1.80 -18.57
C MET A 36 8.08 1.15 -18.01
N ARG A 37 8.15 0.89 -16.70
CA ARG A 37 9.30 0.21 -16.08
C ARG A 37 9.42 -1.25 -16.50
N LEU A 38 8.30 -1.95 -16.68
CA LEU A 38 8.28 -3.34 -17.10
C LEU A 38 8.66 -3.48 -18.59
N THR A 39 8.15 -2.58 -19.45
CA THR A 39 8.51 -2.54 -20.88
C THR A 39 9.99 -2.17 -21.08
N GLN A 40 10.54 -1.23 -20.29
CA GLN A 40 11.96 -0.84 -20.38
C GLN A 40 12.94 -1.95 -20.03
N ARG A 41 12.52 -2.95 -19.24
CA ARG A 41 13.41 -4.06 -18.86
C ARG A 41 13.56 -5.11 -19.96
N GLN A 42 12.70 -5.13 -21.00
CA GLN A 42 12.70 -6.09 -22.13
C GLN A 42 12.78 -7.58 -21.75
N THR A 43 12.60 -7.93 -20.47
CA THR A 43 12.80 -9.28 -19.94
C THR A 43 11.50 -10.04 -19.68
N GLU A 44 10.33 -9.40 -19.84
CA GLU A 44 9.03 -10.02 -19.57
C GLU A 44 8.23 -10.20 -20.85
N SER A 45 7.53 -11.33 -20.95
CA SER A 45 6.67 -11.59 -22.10
C SER A 45 5.45 -10.66 -22.07
N PRO A 46 4.83 -10.37 -23.22
CA PRO A 46 3.58 -9.59 -23.27
C PRO A 46 2.47 -10.17 -22.37
N PHE A 47 2.47 -11.49 -22.17
CA PHE A 47 1.52 -12.18 -21.31
C PHE A 47 1.73 -11.87 -19.82
N ASP A 48 2.99 -11.90 -19.36
CA ASP A 48 3.32 -11.61 -17.95
C ASP A 48 3.04 -10.15 -17.60
N LEU A 49 3.27 -9.24 -18.55
CA LEU A 49 2.92 -7.82 -18.41
C LEU A 49 1.41 -7.64 -18.25
N ALA A 50 0.60 -8.25 -19.11
CA ALA A 50 -0.86 -8.16 -19.04
C ALA A 50 -1.39 -8.71 -17.70
N LEU A 51 -0.83 -9.83 -17.23
CA LEU A 51 -1.17 -10.39 -15.92
C LEU A 51 -0.85 -9.44 -14.78
N ARG A 52 0.32 -8.79 -14.81
CA ARG A 52 0.73 -7.81 -13.80
C ARG A 52 -0.15 -6.56 -13.78
N VAL A 53 -0.50 -6.04 -14.95
CA VAL A 53 -1.40 -4.88 -15.06
C VAL A 53 -2.76 -5.24 -14.45
N LYS A 54 -3.31 -6.40 -14.82
CA LYS A 54 -4.57 -6.88 -14.24
C LYS A 54 -4.49 -7.03 -12.72
N THR A 55 -3.39 -7.59 -12.19
CA THR A 55 -3.17 -7.66 -10.74
C THR A 55 -3.13 -6.28 -10.11
N ALA A 56 -2.46 -5.31 -10.71
CA ALA A 56 -2.41 -3.94 -10.18
C ALA A 56 -3.81 -3.28 -10.15
N GLU A 57 -4.64 -3.52 -11.17
CA GLU A 57 -6.04 -3.05 -11.19
C GLU A 57 -6.86 -3.71 -10.06
N GLU A 58 -6.76 -5.03 -9.90
CA GLU A 58 -7.43 -5.77 -8.82
C GLU A 58 -6.97 -5.27 -7.43
N GLU A 59 -5.70 -4.91 -7.26
CA GLU A 59 -5.19 -4.34 -6.00
C GLU A 59 -5.75 -2.94 -5.73
N ILE A 60 -5.91 -2.11 -6.78
CA ILE A 60 -6.53 -0.78 -6.69
C ILE A 60 -8.00 -0.90 -6.28
N GLU A 61 -8.75 -1.91 -6.74
CA GLU A 61 -10.12 -2.17 -6.30
C GLU A 61 -10.24 -2.43 -4.78
N GLN A 62 -9.16 -2.90 -4.15
CA GLN A 62 -9.12 -3.12 -2.70
C GLN A 62 -8.83 -1.82 -1.90
N LEU A 63 -8.51 -0.70 -2.55
CA LEU A 63 -8.23 0.59 -1.88
C LEU A 63 -9.24 1.00 -0.80
N PRO A 64 -10.57 0.83 -0.97
CA PRO A 64 -11.55 1.21 0.05
C PRO A 64 -11.39 0.46 1.38
N GLN A 65 -10.60 -0.60 1.42
CA GLN A 65 -10.29 -1.36 2.64
C GLN A 65 -9.09 -0.79 3.41
N PHE A 66 -8.43 0.26 2.93
CA PHE A 66 -7.32 0.90 3.61
C PHE A 66 -7.75 2.26 4.17
N ASP A 67 -7.17 2.65 5.30
CA ASP A 67 -7.49 3.90 5.99
C ASP A 67 -6.76 5.09 5.34
N TYR A 68 -5.59 4.83 4.77
CA TYR A 68 -4.76 5.83 4.10
C TYR A 68 -4.16 5.28 2.81
N VAL A 69 -3.87 6.17 1.86
CA VAL A 69 -3.11 5.89 0.65
C VAL A 69 -1.89 6.81 0.57
N ILE A 70 -0.73 6.24 0.24
CA ILE A 70 0.53 6.96 0.04
C ILE A 70 1.10 6.57 -1.32
N VAL A 71 1.35 7.55 -2.17
CA VAL A 71 1.93 7.33 -3.50
C VAL A 71 3.45 7.30 -3.38
N ASN A 72 4.07 6.17 -3.71
CA ASN A 72 5.51 6.00 -3.62
C ASN A 72 6.20 6.28 -4.98
N ARG A 73 6.52 7.55 -5.25
CA ARG A 73 7.20 7.97 -6.48
C ARG A 73 8.70 7.74 -6.44
N ARG A 74 9.31 7.49 -7.60
CA ARG A 74 10.77 7.37 -7.70
C ARG A 74 11.42 8.69 -7.33
N GLY A 75 12.45 8.64 -6.48
CA GLY A 75 13.17 9.84 -6.05
C GLY A 75 12.45 10.65 -4.95
N GLU A 76 11.26 10.24 -4.53
CA GLU A 76 10.48 10.90 -3.47
C GLU A 76 10.26 9.97 -2.26
N VAL A 77 11.18 9.04 -2.01
CA VAL A 77 11.07 8.09 -0.89
C VAL A 77 10.96 8.83 0.45
N ASP A 78 11.71 9.92 0.62
CA ASP A 78 11.66 10.75 1.83
C ASP A 78 10.27 11.37 2.06
N LEU A 79 9.55 11.71 0.98
CA LEU A 79 8.19 12.22 1.07
C LEU A 79 7.23 11.12 1.58
N ALA A 80 7.31 9.92 1.00
CA ALA A 80 6.50 8.79 1.45
C ALA A 80 6.79 8.44 2.93
N VAL A 81 8.05 8.45 3.34
CA VAL A 81 8.44 8.23 4.74
C VAL A 81 7.88 9.32 5.66
N SER A 82 7.94 10.58 5.24
CA SER A 82 7.38 11.72 5.99
C SER A 82 5.86 11.56 6.17
N GLN A 83 5.15 11.17 5.12
CA GLN A 83 3.70 10.92 5.18
C GLN A 83 3.35 9.78 6.14
N ILE A 84 4.08 8.66 6.11
CA ILE A 84 3.90 7.56 7.07
C ILE A 84 4.09 8.05 8.51
N LYS A 85 5.16 8.81 8.78
CA LYS A 85 5.42 9.36 10.11
C LYS A 85 4.31 10.31 10.57
N ALA A 86 3.79 11.13 9.66
CA ALA A 86 2.67 12.03 9.94
C ALA A 86 1.41 11.26 10.34
N ILE A 87 1.06 10.21 9.59
CA ILE A 87 -0.09 9.34 9.91
C ILE A 87 0.08 8.68 11.28
N ILE A 88 1.24 8.09 11.56
CA ILE A 88 1.52 7.49 12.88
C ILE A 88 1.34 8.51 14.01
N THR A 89 1.82 9.75 13.80
CA THR A 89 1.71 10.83 14.79
C THR A 89 0.25 11.26 14.99
N ALA A 90 -0.52 11.38 13.90
CA ALA A 90 -1.93 11.71 13.94
C ALA A 90 -2.76 10.63 14.66
N GLU A 91 -2.54 9.35 14.33
CA GLU A 91 -3.25 8.22 14.94
C GLU A 91 -2.92 8.08 16.44
N LYS A 92 -1.69 8.41 16.85
CA LYS A 92 -1.32 8.48 18.27
C LYS A 92 -2.00 9.61 19.03
N SER A 93 -2.44 10.66 18.33
CA SER A 93 -3.06 11.86 18.90
C SER A 93 -4.59 11.78 18.93
N ARG A 94 -5.20 10.70 18.43
CA ARG A 94 -6.64 10.48 18.52
C ARG A 94 -7.10 10.30 19.96
N VAL A 95 -8.19 10.99 20.32
CA VAL A 95 -8.84 10.91 21.65
C VAL A 95 -9.32 9.48 21.93
N SER A 96 -9.97 8.85 20.95
CA SER A 96 -10.31 7.43 21.00
C SER A 96 -9.13 6.61 20.47
N ARG A 97 -8.23 6.21 21.36
CA ARG A 97 -7.22 5.22 21.00
C ARG A 97 -7.91 3.88 20.79
N HIS A 98 -7.89 3.35 19.57
CA HIS A 98 -8.34 1.99 19.34
C HIS A 98 -7.49 1.05 20.21
N LYS A 99 -8.11 0.39 21.19
CA LYS A 99 -7.42 -0.58 22.05
C LYS A 99 -7.22 -1.85 21.24
N ILE A 100 -6.01 -2.02 20.71
CA ILE A 100 -5.60 -3.29 20.13
C ILE A 100 -5.55 -4.31 21.26
N THR A 101 -6.51 -5.23 21.27
CA THR A 101 -6.53 -6.37 22.19
C THR A 101 -5.91 -7.54 21.43
N LEU A 102 -4.71 -7.95 21.85
CA LEU A 102 -3.93 -9.03 21.25
C LEU A 102 -4.41 -10.40 21.74
#